data_AF-A0A453HIE6-F1
#
_entry.id   AF-A0A453HIE6-F1
#
_cell.length_a   1.000
_cell.length_b   1.000
_cell.length_c   1.000
_cell.angle_alpha   90.00
_cell.angle_beta   90.00
_cell.angle_gamma   90.00
#
_symmetry.space_group_name_H-M   'P 1'
#
loop_
_entity.id
_entity.type
_entity.pdbx_description
1 polymer ?
#
loop_
_entity_poly.entity_id
_entity_poly.type
_entity_poly.pdbx_seq_one_letter_code
_entity_poly.pdbx_strand_id
1 'polypeptide(L)'
;MKALRIRPWPERRVPAHALAFRVANALLVCTYFNPNEHWQCLEVGHRVAFGYDHLTWEWKRGLRGYLHLLIFAALYKFLAFLHLDTPWFMAMAPRLLQSVFASFGDQHTRNAGSR
;
A
#
# COMPACT_ATOMS: atom_id res chain seq x y z
N MET A 1 -25.52 -25.33 -28.07
CA MET A 1 -24.44 -24.35 -27.78
C MET A 1 -23.53 -24.95 -26.71
N LYS A 2 -22.29 -25.31 -27.05
CA LYS A 2 -21.32 -25.83 -26.06
C LYS A 2 -20.79 -24.64 -25.26
N ALA A 3 -21.08 -24.61 -23.97
CA ALA A 3 -20.45 -23.66 -23.06
C ALA A 3 -18.92 -23.83 -23.18
N LEU A 4 -18.22 -22.76 -23.48
CA LEU A 4 -16.76 -22.76 -23.54
C LEU A 4 -16.27 -23.13 -22.14
N ARG A 5 -15.76 -24.36 -21.97
CA ARG A 5 -15.18 -24.82 -20.71
C ARG A 5 -13.84 -24.11 -20.54
N ILE A 6 -13.88 -22.90 -20.00
CA ILE A 6 -12.70 -22.12 -19.65
C ILE A 6 -11.86 -23.01 -18.73
N ARG A 7 -10.64 -23.34 -19.16
CA ARG A 7 -9.72 -24.12 -18.31
C ARG A 7 -9.54 -23.35 -17.01
N PRO A 8 -9.82 -23.93 -15.83
CA PRO A 8 -9.53 -23.26 -14.58
C PRO A 8 -8.02 -23.05 -14.52
N TRP A 9 -7.60 -21.79 -14.35
CA TRP A 9 -6.22 -21.47 -14.06
C TRP A 9 -5.78 -22.27 -12.82
N PRO A 10 -4.55 -22.81 -12.78
CA PRO A 10 -4.06 -23.52 -11.60
C PRO A 10 -4.19 -22.60 -10.38
N GLU A 11 -5.02 -22.99 -9.40
CA GLU A 11 -5.47 -22.10 -8.32
C GLU A 11 -4.33 -21.48 -7.53
N ARG A 12 -3.22 -22.22 -7.35
CA ARG A 12 -2.02 -21.74 -6.66
C ARG A 12 -1.33 -20.57 -7.35
N ARG A 13 -1.49 -20.41 -8.66
CA ARG A 13 -0.80 -19.39 -9.45
C ARG A 13 -1.59 -18.08 -9.51
N VAL A 14 -2.92 -18.13 -9.45
CA VAL A 14 -3.81 -16.96 -9.53
C VAL A 14 -3.43 -15.83 -8.55
N PRO A 15 -3.21 -16.08 -7.24
CA PRO A 15 -2.81 -15.01 -6.31
C PRO A 15 -1.46 -14.38 -6.67
N ALA A 16 -0.50 -15.18 -7.12
CA ALA A 16 0.82 -14.67 -7.51
C ALA A 16 0.73 -13.75 -8.74
N HIS A 17 -0.14 -14.09 -9.71
CA HIS A 17 -0.35 -13.25 -10.90
C HIS A 17 -1.10 -11.97 -10.54
N ALA A 18 -2.10 -12.05 -9.66
CA ALA A 18 -2.81 -10.88 -9.16
C ALA A 18 -1.87 -9.93 -8.41
N LEU A 19 -1.02 -10.46 -7.52
CA LEU A 19 -0.03 -9.67 -6.81
C LEU A 19 0.97 -9.04 -7.77
N ALA A 20 1.53 -9.81 -8.70
CA ALA A 20 2.48 -9.30 -9.70
C ALA A 20 1.86 -8.17 -10.54
N PHE A 21 0.60 -8.33 -10.97
CA PHE A 21 -0.13 -7.29 -11.68
C PHE A 21 -0.35 -6.04 -10.82
N ARG A 22 -0.76 -6.19 -9.56
CA ARG A 22 -0.97 -5.07 -8.62
C ARG A 22 0.33 -4.31 -8.34
N VAL A 23 1.44 -5.02 -8.16
CA VAL A 23 2.77 -4.43 -7.97
C VAL A 23 3.22 -3.71 -9.24
N ALA A 24 3.11 -4.35 -10.41
CA ALA A 24 3.45 -3.71 -11.69
C ALA A 24 2.64 -2.43 -11.92
N ASN A 25 1.33 -2.47 -11.65
CA ASN A 25 0.48 -1.29 -11.74
C ASN A 25 0.91 -0.19 -10.76
N ALA A 26 1.24 -0.54 -9.51
CA ALA A 26 1.72 0.42 -8.51
C ALA A 26 3.06 1.07 -8.88
N LEU A 27 3.92 0.37 -9.63
CA LEU A 27 5.20 0.88 -10.12
C LEU A 27 5.06 1.72 -11.39
N LEU A 28 4.16 1.34 -12.30
CA LEU A 28 3.94 2.03 -13.57
C LEU A 28 3.06 3.27 -13.43
N VAL A 29 2.12 3.26 -12.48
CA VAL A 29 1.23 4.40 -12.23
C VAL A 29 1.91 5.38 -11.27
N CYS A 30 2.55 6.39 -11.84
CA CYS A 30 3.17 7.50 -11.11
C CYS A 30 2.25 8.73 -10.98
N THR A 31 0.93 8.55 -11.00
CA THR A 31 -0.01 9.68 -10.85
C THR A 31 -0.20 10.05 -9.38
N TYR A 32 -0.35 11.36 -9.12
CA TYR A 32 -0.72 11.86 -7.80
C TYR A 32 -2.19 11.55 -7.54
N PHE A 33 -2.46 10.56 -6.69
CA PHE A 33 -3.85 10.15 -6.43
C PHE A 33 -4.59 11.14 -5.51
N ASN A 34 -3.92 11.75 -4.55
CA ASN A 34 -4.49 12.86 -3.76
C ASN A 34 -3.39 13.56 -2.93
N PRO A 35 -3.07 14.85 -3.16
CA PRO A 35 -1.99 15.52 -2.43
C PRO A 35 -2.29 15.67 -0.92
N ASN A 36 -3.56 15.79 -0.54
CA ASN A 36 -3.95 15.96 0.86
C ASN A 36 -3.77 14.67 1.70
N GLU A 37 -4.00 13.48 1.13
CA GLU A 37 -3.80 12.19 1.79
C GLU A 37 -2.32 11.91 1.98
N HIS A 38 -1.50 12.32 1.01
CA HIS A 38 -0.05 12.24 1.11
C HIS A 38 0.46 13.08 2.29
N TRP A 39 0.05 14.35 2.34
CA TRP A 39 0.37 15.26 3.44
C TRP A 39 -0.21 14.83 4.80
N GLN A 40 -1.44 14.33 4.84
CA GLN A 40 -2.10 13.96 6.09
C GLN A 40 -1.61 12.64 6.68
N CYS A 41 -1.12 11.71 5.85
CA CYS A 41 -0.72 10.38 6.31
C CYS A 41 0.79 10.16 6.24
N LEU A 42 1.41 10.42 5.07
CA LEU A 42 2.79 10.00 4.80
C LEU A 42 3.81 10.94 5.43
N GLU A 43 3.64 12.26 5.30
CA GLU A 43 4.53 13.22 5.97
C GLU A 43 4.45 13.10 7.49
N VAL A 44 3.23 12.90 8.02
CA VAL A 44 3.05 12.75 9.46
C VAL A 44 3.65 11.43 9.96
N GLY A 45 3.50 10.35 9.21
CA GLY A 45 4.17 9.06 9.50
C GLY A 45 5.69 9.16 9.42
N HIS A 46 6.21 9.92 8.46
CA HIS A 46 7.65 10.19 8.32
C HIS A 46 8.19 10.97 9.52
N ARG A 47 7.44 11.99 9.97
CA ARG A 47 7.76 12.71 11.22
C ARG A 47 7.79 11.81 12.44
N VAL A 48 6.85 10.88 12.57
CA VAL A 48 6.84 9.92 13.69
C VAL A 48 8.06 8.99 13.62
N ALA A 49 8.51 8.62 12.41
CA ALA A 49 9.68 7.76 12.22
C ALA A 49 11.02 8.48 12.47
N PHE A 50 11.20 9.70 11.93
CA PHE A 50 12.49 10.39 11.91
C PHE A 50 12.57 11.63 12.79
N GLY A 51 11.44 12.16 13.26
CA GLY A 51 11.39 13.28 14.21
C GLY A 51 11.39 14.68 13.59
N TYR A 52 11.46 14.82 12.27
CA TYR A 52 11.41 16.11 11.55
C TYR A 52 10.16 16.22 10.66
N ASP A 53 9.96 17.35 9.96
CA ASP A 53 8.77 17.72 9.15
C ASP A 53 7.61 18.39 9.88
N HIS A 54 6.63 18.88 9.11
CA HIS A 54 5.48 19.65 9.58
C HIS A 54 4.34 18.75 10.09
N LEU A 55 3.73 19.18 11.20
CA LEU A 55 2.53 18.56 11.75
C LEU A 55 1.34 19.50 11.52
N THR A 56 0.30 19.03 10.85
CA THR A 56 -0.91 19.84 10.65
C THR A 56 -1.66 20.03 11.97
N TRP A 57 -2.53 21.06 12.02
CA TRP A 57 -3.28 21.42 13.22
C TRP A 57 -4.23 20.30 13.69
N GLU A 58 -4.71 19.45 12.79
CA GLU A 58 -5.60 18.32 13.09
C GLU A 58 -4.92 17.26 13.96
N TRP A 59 -3.64 16.99 13.69
CA TRP A 59 -2.82 16.05 14.46
C TRP A 59 -2.44 16.63 15.82
N LYS A 60 -2.19 17.94 15.92
CA LYS A 60 -2.00 18.61 17.22
C LYS A 60 -3.22 18.46 18.13
N ARG A 61 -4.43 18.40 17.55
CA ARG A 61 -5.69 18.20 18.26
C ARG A 61 -6.08 16.72 18.44
N GLY A 62 -5.37 15.77 17.83
CA GLY A 62 -5.65 14.35 17.95
C GLY A 62 -6.99 13.90 17.35
N LEU A 63 -7.48 14.61 16.33
CA LEU A 63 -8.79 14.34 15.73
C LEU A 63 -8.83 13.08 14.85
N ARG A 64 -7.66 12.56 14.44
CA ARG A 64 -7.51 11.40 13.57
C ARG A 64 -6.89 10.22 14.31
N GLY A 65 -7.32 9.01 13.98
CA GLY A 65 -6.77 7.79 14.54
C GLY A 65 -5.33 7.56 14.09
N TYR A 66 -4.41 7.36 15.02
CA TYR A 66 -2.97 7.17 14.75
C TYR A 66 -2.62 5.81 14.15
N LEU A 67 -3.55 4.84 14.13
CA LEU A 67 -3.24 3.47 13.74
C LEU A 67 -2.70 3.36 12.31
N HIS A 68 -3.33 4.05 11.35
CA HIS A 68 -2.87 4.05 9.96
C HIS A 68 -1.50 4.74 9.81
N LEU A 69 -1.24 5.79 10.60
CA LEU A 69 0.07 6.45 10.63
C LEU A 69 1.18 5.54 11.14
N LEU A 70 0.90 4.77 12.19
CA LEU A 70 1.90 3.87 12.78
C LEU A 70 2.34 2.80 11.80
N ILE A 71 1.45 2.31 10.93
CA ILE A 71 1.80 1.36 9.87
C ILE A 71 2.82 1.98 8.90
N PHE A 72 2.62 3.23 8.50
CA PHE A 72 3.57 3.94 7.63
C PHE A 72 4.88 4.29 8.36
N ALA A 73 4.80 4.74 9.62
CA ALA A 73 5.98 5.03 10.42
C ALA A 73 6.85 3.78 10.62
N ALA A 74 6.23 2.63 10.88
CA ALA A 74 6.92 1.34 10.99
C ALA A 74 7.57 0.95 9.65
N LEU A 75 6.88 1.15 8.53
CA LEU A 75 7.42 0.91 7.19
C LEU A 75 8.67 1.77 6.92
N TYR A 76 8.63 3.06 7.27
CA TYR A 76 9.78 3.95 7.09
C TYR A 76 10.95 3.60 8.01
N LYS A 77 10.69 3.27 9.28
CA LYS A 77 11.71 2.76 10.21
C LYS A 77 12.39 1.50 9.68
N PHE A 78 11.60 0.59 9.10
CA PHE A 78 12.13 -0.62 8.48
C PHE A 78 13.02 -0.29 7.27
N LEU A 79 12.60 0.61 6.37
CA LEU A 79 13.43 1.07 5.26
C LEU A 79 14.72 1.75 5.72
N ALA A 80 14.65 2.58 6.76
CA ALA A 80 15.80 3.27 7.34
C ALA A 80 16.79 2.27 7.97
N PHE A 81 16.29 1.21 8.61
CA PHE A 81 17.13 0.13 9.13
C PHE A 81 17.91 -0.57 8.00
N LEU A 82 17.31 -0.70 6.82
CA LEU A 82 17.96 -1.24 5.62
C LEU A 82 18.88 -0.23 4.91
N HIS A 83 19.03 1.00 5.42
CA HIS A 83 19.75 2.11 4.76
C HIS A 83 19.22 2.40 3.33
N LEU A 84 17.91 2.23 3.14
CA LEU A 84 17.19 2.51 1.89
C LEU A 84 16.37 3.81 2.01
N ASP A 85 16.99 4.84 2.58
CA ASP A 85 16.43 6.17 2.85
C ASP A 85 16.48 7.13 1.66
N THR A 86 16.61 6.60 0.43
CA THR A 86 16.51 7.41 -0.79
C THR A 86 15.07 7.92 -0.99
N PRO A 87 14.87 9.17 -1.44
CA PRO A 87 13.53 9.74 -1.68
C PRO A 87 12.65 8.86 -2.59
N TRP A 88 13.27 8.20 -3.56
CA TRP A 88 12.58 7.26 -4.45
C TRP A 88 11.97 6.08 -3.71
N PHE A 89 12.72 5.44 -2.80
CA PHE A 89 12.22 4.32 -2.01
C PHE A 89 11.11 4.74 -1.05
N MET A 90 11.26 5.90 -0.41
CA MET A 90 10.23 6.45 0.49
C MET A 90 8.92 6.75 -0.25
N ALA A 91 9.00 7.27 -1.48
CA ALA A 91 7.82 7.53 -2.30
C ALA A 91 7.15 6.24 -2.81
N MET A 92 7.89 5.14 -2.94
CA MET A 92 7.41 3.89 -3.55
C MET A 92 6.93 2.85 -2.52
N ALA A 93 7.55 2.80 -1.35
CA ALA A 93 7.18 1.92 -0.23
C ALA A 93 5.68 1.91 0.14
N PRO A 94 5.02 3.06 0.34
CA PRO A 94 3.58 3.09 0.66
C PRO A 94 2.71 2.53 -0.47
N ARG A 95 3.11 2.72 -1.74
CA ARG A 95 2.40 2.18 -2.90
C ARG A 95 2.54 0.66 -2.97
N LEU A 96 3.73 0.15 -2.69
CA LEU A 96 3.97 -1.29 -2.59
C LEU A 96 3.12 -1.89 -1.47
N LEU A 97 3.08 -1.26 -0.29
CA LEU A 97 2.23 -1.70 0.81
C LEU A 97 0.74 -1.73 0.40
N GLN A 98 0.24 -0.67 -0.24
CA GLN A 98 -1.13 -0.62 -0.75
C GLN A 98 -1.43 -1.70 -1.80
N SER A 99 -0.47 -1.99 -2.69
CA SER A 99 -0.60 -3.04 -3.70
C SER A 99 -0.75 -4.44 -3.08
N VAL A 100 -0.04 -4.69 -1.97
CA VAL A 100 -0.14 -5.93 -1.20
C VAL A 100 -1.52 -6.05 -0.56
N PHE A 101 -2.01 -5.00 0.11
CA PHE A 101 -3.36 -5.00 0.68
C PHE A 101 -4.45 -5.21 -0.37
N ALA A 102 -4.33 -4.56 -1.53
CA ALA A 102 -5.27 -4.75 -2.64
C ALA A 102 -5.27 -6.19 -3.14
N SER A 103 -4.09 -6.82 -3.27
CA SER A 103 -3.99 -8.22 -3.69
C SER A 103 -4.60 -9.18 -2.66
N PHE A 104 -4.49 -8.90 -1.37
CA PHE A 104 -5.18 -9.69 -0.33
C PHE A 104 -6.70 -9.54 -0.42
N GLY A 105 -7.19 -8.33 -0.69
CA GLY A 105 -8.61 -8.07 -0.96
C GLY A 105 -9.13 -8.91 -2.12
N ASP A 106 -8.42 -8.89 -3.25
CA ASP A 106 -8.80 -9.68 -4.44
C ASP A 106 -8.90 -11.18 -4.14
N GLN A 107 -7.95 -11.71 -3.36
CA GLN A 107 -7.97 -13.11 -2.96
C GLN A 107 -9.15 -13.42 -2.04
N HIS A 108 -9.47 -12.52 -1.11
CA HIS A 108 -10.61 -12.69 -0.21
C HIS A 108 -11.94 -12.66 -0.96
N THR A 109 -12.13 -11.68 -1.86
CA THR A 109 -13.33 -11.58 -2.70
C THR A 109 -13.50 -12.81 -3.59
N ARG A 110 -12.41 -13.34 -4.16
CA ARG A 110 -12.45 -14.60 -4.92
C ARG A 110 -12.93 -15.76 -4.05
N ASN A 111 -12.39 -15.90 -2.84
CA ASN A 111 -12.78 -16.97 -1.92
C ASN A 111 -14.24 -16.84 -1.47
N ALA A 112 -14.74 -15.62 -1.29
CA ALA A 112 -16.14 -15.35 -0.95
C ALA A 112 -17.11 -15.68 -2.09
N GLY A 113 -16.75 -15.37 -3.35
CA GLY A 113 -17.56 -15.71 -4.52
C GLY A 113 -17.49 -17.17 -4.97
N SER A 114 -16.63 -17.98 -4.34
CA SER A 114 -16.50 -19.42 -4.58
C SER A 114 -17.36 -20.28 -3.64
N ARG A 115 -18.02 -19.67 -2.66
CA ARG A 115 -18.99 -20.32 -1.77
C ARG A 115 -20.40 -20.08 -2.27
#